data_AF-A0A6N8FBN8-F1
#
_entry.id   AF-A0A6N8FBN8-F1
#
_cell.length_a   1.000
_cell.length_b   1.000
_cell.length_c   1.000
_cell.angle_alpha   90.00
_cell.angle_beta   90.00
_cell.angle_gamma   90.00
#
_symmetry.space_group_name_H-M   'P 1'
#
loop_
_entity.id
_entity.type
_entity.pdbx_description
1 polymer ?
#
loop_
_entity_poly.entity_id
_entity_poly.type
_entity_poly.pdbx_seq_one_letter_code
_entity_poly.pdbx_strand_id
1 'polypeptide(L)'
;MSDLSISNTIFIAFTWWIGDSLGVIFFTPVVLSIFENDYYQQKKDRLRIAIPAFMLFLLVSFVFYLSRVNYEESRHDQFESETSNFSQTLNILENTITQQLIALKGLFDSSNEVEREEFRLFSESIINPNVKVRALAWLPKVEGSKREAFETYIDKNDFPKFYLKQLIDGEVKPAVKQSYYLPILFSEPLAANRGAIGLDVLNHDVVGATVRKAINTGTMAVSPQVSLVQQKEKFNAVIVYYPYFKDGYVKGSGNPENNLIGIFEAVIELDQLVESIYHQAKSDSFLLQTHYIQDQQTTAFFNFNFRDDALFKIESKYSFFDTELLVLFSSSKKFDEESVDWSSWLIIVVGCLVSTFSVIFIIVMTNLSEMLEEKVGRKTSELKEKNTELLKANEAKSRFLAI
;
A
#
# COMPACT_ATOMS: atom_id res chain seq x y z
N MET A 1 2.47 -29.16 -8.41
CA MET A 1 2.67 -28.64 -9.78
C MET A 1 1.53 -27.68 -10.00
N SER A 2 1.85 -26.40 -9.95
CA SER A 2 0.92 -25.27 -9.92
C SER A 2 0.12 -25.18 -11.22
N ASP A 3 -1.19 -24.92 -11.11
CA ASP A 3 -2.04 -24.50 -12.22
C ASP A 3 -1.58 -23.11 -12.68
N LEU A 4 -0.51 -23.07 -13.47
CA LEU A 4 -0.08 -21.86 -14.18
C LEU A 4 -1.22 -21.43 -15.09
N SER A 5 -1.62 -20.16 -14.98
CA SER A 5 -2.63 -19.59 -15.87
C SER A 5 -2.23 -19.79 -17.34
N ILE A 6 -3.21 -19.97 -18.23
CA ILE A 6 -2.99 -20.13 -19.67
C ILE A 6 -2.13 -18.99 -20.23
N SER A 7 -2.34 -17.77 -19.72
CA SER A 7 -1.53 -16.59 -20.05
C SER A 7 -0.05 -16.80 -19.71
N ASN A 8 0.25 -17.29 -18.51
CA ASN A 8 1.62 -17.53 -18.06
C ASN A 8 2.30 -18.64 -18.86
N THR A 9 1.58 -19.71 -19.23
CA THR A 9 2.13 -20.77 -20.09
C THR A 9 2.44 -20.25 -21.50
N ILE A 10 1.53 -19.48 -22.10
CA ILE A 10 1.74 -18.86 -23.42
C ILE A 10 2.94 -17.91 -23.36
N PHE A 11 3.04 -17.10 -22.30
CA PHE A 11 4.16 -16.20 -22.10
C PHE A 11 5.49 -16.98 -21.98
N ILE A 12 5.55 -18.03 -21.17
CA ILE A 12 6.77 -18.86 -21.04
C ILE A 12 7.17 -19.47 -22.39
N ALA A 13 6.21 -20.01 -23.16
CA ALA A 13 6.50 -20.56 -24.48
C ALA A 13 7.02 -19.48 -25.45
N PHE A 14 6.41 -18.29 -25.42
CA PHE A 14 6.81 -17.15 -26.24
C PHE A 14 8.20 -16.62 -25.89
N THR A 15 8.53 -16.52 -24.60
CA THR A 15 9.84 -16.07 -24.13
C THR A 15 10.97 -17.02 -24.54
N TRP A 16 10.73 -18.34 -24.47
CA TRP A 16 11.66 -19.35 -25.00
C TRP A 16 11.87 -19.20 -26.52
N TRP A 17 10.78 -19.11 -27.28
CA TRP A 17 10.86 -18.99 -28.74
C TRP A 17 11.60 -17.72 -29.19
N ILE A 18 11.39 -16.60 -28.49
CA ILE A 18 12.13 -15.36 -28.73
C ILE A 18 13.62 -15.54 -28.42
N GLY A 19 13.96 -16.16 -27.30
CA GLY A 19 15.35 -16.39 -26.89
C GLY A 19 16.13 -17.20 -27.92
N ASP A 20 15.53 -18.28 -28.43
CA ASP A 20 16.15 -19.12 -29.47
C ASP A 20 16.32 -18.34 -30.79
N SER A 21 15.29 -17.60 -31.20
CA SER A 21 15.33 -16.79 -32.44
C SER A 21 16.41 -15.69 -32.37
N LEU A 22 16.50 -15.00 -31.23
CA LEU A 22 17.56 -14.03 -30.92
C LEU A 22 18.94 -14.64 -31.06
N GLY A 23 19.14 -15.81 -30.44
CA GLY A 23 20.40 -16.54 -30.48
C GLY A 23 20.84 -16.81 -31.92
N VAL A 24 19.94 -17.32 -32.74
CA VAL A 24 20.24 -17.60 -34.15
C VAL A 24 20.57 -16.31 -34.93
N ILE A 25 19.74 -15.27 -34.83
CA ILE A 25 19.93 -14.02 -35.59
C ILE A 25 21.26 -13.32 -35.26
N PHE A 26 21.62 -13.24 -33.98
CA PHE A 26 22.83 -12.51 -33.56
C PHE A 26 24.10 -13.35 -33.63
N PHE A 27 24.05 -14.64 -33.29
CA PHE A 27 25.25 -15.47 -33.29
C PHE A 27 25.57 -16.05 -34.67
N THR A 28 24.59 -16.25 -35.57
CA THR A 28 24.89 -16.81 -36.90
C THR A 28 25.87 -15.95 -37.70
N PRO A 29 25.71 -14.62 -37.81
CA PRO A 29 26.69 -13.77 -38.50
C PRO A 29 28.07 -13.79 -37.83
N VAL A 30 28.11 -13.85 -36.49
CA VAL A 30 29.36 -13.91 -35.71
C VAL A 30 30.09 -15.24 -35.92
N VAL A 31 29.37 -16.35 -35.88
CA VAL A 31 29.90 -17.70 -36.14
C VAL A 31 30.42 -17.78 -37.58
N LEU A 32 29.62 -17.36 -38.56
CA LEU A 32 30.04 -17.33 -39.97
C LEU A 32 31.22 -16.37 -40.24
N SER A 33 31.44 -15.38 -39.38
CA SER A 33 32.61 -14.50 -39.43
C SER A 33 33.88 -15.19 -38.89
N ILE A 34 33.77 -16.07 -37.90
CA ILE A 34 34.92 -16.79 -37.33
C ILE A 34 35.38 -17.93 -38.26
N PHE A 35 34.44 -18.72 -38.79
CA PHE A 35 34.74 -19.87 -39.65
C PHE A 35 34.97 -19.47 -41.11
N GLU A 36 35.82 -20.22 -41.83
CA GLU A 36 35.99 -20.03 -43.27
C GLU A 36 34.74 -20.50 -44.02
N ASN A 37 34.21 -19.64 -44.88
CA ASN A 37 33.02 -19.90 -45.67
C ASN A 37 33.13 -19.16 -47.02
N ASP A 38 32.61 -19.78 -48.08
CA ASP A 38 32.61 -19.27 -49.46
C ASP A 38 31.90 -17.92 -49.63
N TYR A 39 31.01 -17.57 -48.69
CA TYR A 39 30.26 -16.31 -48.67
C TYR A 39 31.05 -15.11 -48.10
N TYR A 40 32.09 -15.33 -47.28
CA TYR A 40 32.90 -14.27 -46.64
C TYR A 40 34.38 -14.42 -47.03
N GLN A 41 34.68 -14.03 -48.27
CA GLN A 41 35.97 -14.31 -48.91
C GLN A 41 37.14 -13.45 -48.41
N GLN A 42 36.92 -12.35 -47.68
CA GLN A 42 37.99 -11.53 -47.11
C GLN A 42 37.91 -11.39 -45.58
N LYS A 43 39.08 -11.52 -44.91
CA LYS A 43 39.21 -11.39 -43.44
C LYS A 43 38.84 -10.01 -42.89
N LYS A 44 38.84 -8.97 -43.73
CA LYS A 44 38.65 -7.57 -43.35
C LYS A 44 37.17 -7.20 -43.16
N ASP A 45 36.26 -7.89 -43.83
CA ASP A 45 34.82 -7.57 -43.84
C ASP A 45 34.05 -8.30 -42.72
N ARG A 46 34.63 -9.38 -42.22
CA ARG A 46 34.21 -10.13 -41.03
C ARG A 46 34.03 -9.27 -39.78
N LEU A 47 34.97 -8.35 -39.51
CA LEU A 47 34.90 -7.43 -38.36
C LEU A 47 33.94 -6.27 -38.59
N ARG A 48 33.78 -5.82 -39.85
CA ARG A 48 32.87 -4.72 -40.22
C ARG A 48 31.40 -5.08 -40.00
N ILE A 49 31.06 -6.37 -39.99
CA ILE A 49 29.70 -6.86 -39.74
C ILE A 49 29.53 -7.34 -38.30
N ALA A 50 30.54 -8.01 -37.74
CA ALA A 50 30.47 -8.52 -36.36
C ALA A 50 30.40 -7.38 -35.32
N ILE A 51 31.15 -6.28 -35.48
CA ILE A 51 31.17 -5.19 -34.50
C ILE A 51 29.79 -4.50 -34.39
N PRO A 52 29.14 -4.05 -35.48
CA PRO A 52 27.81 -3.46 -35.41
C PRO A 52 26.76 -4.44 -34.90
N ALA A 53 26.81 -5.71 -35.30
CA ALA A 53 25.89 -6.74 -34.82
C ALA A 53 26.00 -6.91 -33.29
N PHE A 54 27.22 -6.95 -32.76
CA PHE A 54 27.47 -7.03 -31.33
C PHE A 54 27.04 -5.75 -30.58
N MET A 55 27.30 -4.57 -31.15
CA MET A 55 26.83 -3.29 -30.59
C MET A 55 25.30 -3.21 -30.54
N LEU A 56 24.60 -3.67 -31.58
CA LEU A 56 23.14 -3.75 -31.61
C LEU A 56 22.61 -4.72 -30.56
N PHE A 57 23.25 -5.89 -30.41
CA PHE A 57 22.91 -6.84 -29.36
C PHE A 57 23.04 -6.22 -27.96
N LEU A 58 24.15 -5.52 -27.69
CA LEU A 58 24.36 -4.81 -26.42
C LEU A 58 23.33 -3.71 -26.22
N LEU A 59 22.99 -2.94 -27.26
CA LEU A 59 21.98 -1.89 -27.18
C LEU A 59 20.60 -2.46 -26.84
N VAL A 60 20.14 -3.50 -27.54
CA VAL A 60 18.85 -4.14 -27.28
C VAL A 60 18.83 -4.74 -25.87
N SER A 61 19.91 -5.40 -25.46
CA SER A 61 20.04 -5.96 -24.11
C SER A 61 19.99 -4.88 -23.03
N PHE A 62 20.65 -3.74 -23.27
CA PHE A 62 20.66 -2.60 -22.36
C PHE A 62 19.28 -1.94 -22.24
N VAL A 63 18.58 -1.73 -23.37
CA VAL A 63 17.22 -1.17 -23.35
C VAL A 63 16.23 -2.14 -22.69
N PHE A 64 16.36 -3.45 -22.94
CA PHE A 64 15.57 -4.47 -22.24
C PHE A 64 15.83 -4.44 -20.73
N TYR A 65 17.09 -4.34 -20.32
CA TYR A 65 17.45 -4.22 -18.91
C TYR A 65 16.81 -2.98 -18.26
N LEU A 66 16.91 -1.81 -18.90
CA LEU A 66 16.27 -0.58 -18.41
C LEU A 66 14.74 -0.72 -18.33
N SER A 67 14.12 -1.29 -19.36
CA SER A 67 12.67 -1.56 -19.36
C SER A 67 12.26 -2.48 -18.22
N ARG A 68 13.07 -3.53 -17.97
CA ARG A 68 12.79 -4.48 -16.90
C ARG A 68 12.90 -3.83 -15.52
N VAL A 69 13.93 -3.02 -15.30
CA VAL A 69 14.09 -2.26 -14.04
C VAL A 69 12.90 -1.32 -13.83
N ASN A 70 12.54 -0.54 -14.85
CA ASN A 70 11.40 0.39 -14.77
C ASN A 70 10.07 -0.35 -14.54
N TYR A 71 9.90 -1.54 -15.12
CA TYR A 71 8.70 -2.37 -14.92
C TYR A 71 8.59 -2.86 -13.48
N GLU A 72 9.69 -3.36 -12.88
CA GLU A 72 9.68 -3.79 -11.47
C GLU A 72 9.45 -2.60 -10.52
N GLU A 73 10.05 -1.44 -10.80
CA GLU A 73 9.82 -0.20 -10.03
C GLU A 73 8.34 0.23 -10.12
N SER A 74 7.76 0.25 -11.32
CA SER A 74 6.34 0.59 -11.51
C SER A 74 5.39 -0.35 -10.75
N ARG A 75 5.75 -1.63 -10.60
CA ARG A 75 4.96 -2.58 -9.80
C ARG A 75 5.05 -2.28 -8.31
N HIS A 76 6.23 -1.91 -7.83
CA HIS A 76 6.41 -1.49 -6.44
C HIS A 76 5.58 -0.23 -6.15
N ASP A 77 5.67 0.79 -7.02
CA ASP A 77 4.91 2.03 -6.90
C ASP A 77 3.40 1.79 -6.97
N GLN A 78 2.95 0.89 -7.85
CA GLN A 78 1.54 0.52 -7.92
C GLN A 78 1.08 -0.14 -6.62
N PHE A 79 1.86 -1.09 -6.10
CA PHE A 79 1.53 -1.76 -4.83
C PHE A 79 1.48 -0.75 -3.67
N GLU A 80 2.48 0.14 -3.57
CA GLU A 80 2.51 1.19 -2.55
C GLU A 80 1.30 2.14 -2.69
N SER A 81 1.00 2.60 -3.91
CA SER A 81 -0.15 3.46 -4.19
C SER A 81 -1.48 2.82 -3.77
N GLU A 82 -1.68 1.53 -4.06
CA GLU A 82 -2.90 0.82 -3.67
C GLU A 82 -3.02 0.65 -2.15
N THR A 83 -1.91 0.47 -1.44
CA THR A 83 -1.92 0.43 0.04
C THR A 83 -2.16 1.80 0.67
N SER A 84 -1.79 2.90 0.00
CA SER A 84 -1.95 4.26 0.53
C SER A 84 -3.42 4.66 0.76
N ASN A 85 -4.36 4.11 -0.01
CA ASN A 85 -5.80 4.32 0.16
C ASN A 85 -6.31 3.82 1.53
N PHE A 86 -5.64 2.80 2.10
CA PHE A 86 -5.95 2.31 3.44
C PHE A 86 -5.74 3.42 4.48
N SER A 87 -4.60 4.12 4.41
CA SER A 87 -4.27 5.25 5.31
C SER A 87 -5.32 6.34 5.25
N GLN A 88 -5.74 6.74 4.04
CA GLN A 88 -6.76 7.77 3.86
C GLN A 88 -8.09 7.36 4.48
N THR A 89 -8.51 6.11 4.28
CA THR A 89 -9.76 5.59 4.84
C THR A 89 -9.69 5.51 6.36
N LEU A 90 -8.57 5.05 6.93
CA LEU A 90 -8.36 5.02 8.38
C LEU A 90 -8.43 6.43 8.99
N ASN A 91 -7.78 7.42 8.37
CA ASN A 91 -7.84 8.82 8.81
C ASN A 91 -9.27 9.39 8.76
N ILE A 92 -10.04 9.06 7.71
CA ILE A 92 -11.45 9.48 7.59
C ILE A 92 -12.28 8.87 8.73
N LEU A 93 -12.06 7.60 9.06
CA LEU A 93 -12.76 6.91 10.15
C LEU A 93 -12.44 7.54 11.51
N GLU A 94 -11.16 7.73 11.82
CA GLU A 94 -10.71 8.39 13.05
C GLU A 94 -11.29 9.81 13.18
N ASN A 95 -11.22 10.60 12.11
CA ASN A 95 -11.78 11.95 12.11
C ASN A 95 -13.31 11.91 12.29
N THR A 96 -14.01 10.96 11.69
CA THR A 96 -15.47 10.83 11.87
C THR A 96 -15.84 10.55 13.32
N ILE A 97 -15.15 9.61 13.97
CA ILE A 97 -15.35 9.30 15.40
C ILE A 97 -15.02 10.52 16.26
N THR A 98 -13.93 11.21 15.95
CA THR A 98 -13.52 12.45 16.62
C THR A 98 -14.62 13.51 16.53
N GLN A 99 -15.18 13.75 15.33
CA GLN A 99 -16.26 14.71 15.15
C GLN A 99 -17.55 14.29 15.87
N GLN A 100 -17.86 13.00 15.94
CA GLN A 100 -19.02 12.51 16.71
C GLN A 100 -18.87 12.82 18.21
N LEU A 101 -17.70 12.54 18.80
CA LEU A 101 -17.43 12.85 20.21
C LEU A 101 -17.44 14.37 20.48
N ILE A 102 -16.93 15.19 19.54
CA ILE A 102 -16.99 16.65 19.62
C ILE A 102 -18.45 17.14 19.50
N ALA A 103 -19.26 16.54 18.62
CA ALA A 103 -20.67 16.88 18.47
C ALA A 103 -21.46 16.59 19.75
N LEU A 104 -21.19 15.44 20.40
CA LEU A 104 -21.76 15.13 21.72
C LEU A 104 -21.39 16.19 22.76
N LYS A 105 -20.14 16.64 22.80
CA LYS A 105 -19.76 17.78 23.64
C LYS A 105 -20.59 19.02 23.31
N GLY A 106 -20.80 19.33 22.02
CA GLY A 106 -21.62 20.47 21.60
C GLY A 106 -23.08 20.40 22.08
N LEU A 107 -23.67 19.21 22.16
CA LEU A 107 -25.00 19.01 22.78
C LEU A 107 -25.00 19.43 24.25
N PHE A 108 -23.97 19.04 25.01
CA PHE A 108 -23.84 19.38 26.43
C PHE A 108 -23.46 20.85 26.65
N ASP A 109 -22.66 21.45 25.78
CA ASP A 109 -22.33 22.88 25.85
C ASP A 109 -23.56 23.77 25.59
N SER A 110 -24.54 23.29 24.84
CA SER A 110 -25.72 24.05 24.43
C SER A 110 -26.95 23.83 25.31
N SER A 111 -26.85 22.96 26.32
CA SER A 111 -27.97 22.53 27.18
C SER A 111 -27.60 22.66 28.65
N ASN A 112 -28.54 23.06 29.50
CA ASN A 112 -28.29 23.10 30.96
C ASN A 112 -28.23 21.69 31.56
N GLU A 113 -29.09 20.82 31.09
CA GLU A 113 -29.14 19.38 31.39
C GLU A 113 -29.50 18.67 30.08
N VAL A 114 -29.00 17.44 29.91
CA VAL A 114 -29.30 16.60 28.74
C VAL A 114 -30.04 15.37 29.22
N GLU A 115 -31.27 15.20 28.78
CA GLU A 115 -32.07 14.01 29.08
C GLU A 115 -31.65 12.82 28.20
N ARG A 116 -31.98 11.59 28.64
CA ARG A 116 -31.67 10.37 27.90
C ARG A 116 -32.22 10.37 26.47
N GLU A 117 -33.45 10.84 26.30
CA GLU A 117 -34.11 10.87 24.99
C GLU A 117 -33.45 11.89 24.05
N GLU A 118 -33.01 13.03 24.58
CA GLU A 118 -32.25 14.02 23.80
C GLU A 118 -30.90 13.46 23.37
N PHE A 119 -30.19 12.77 24.28
CA PHE A 119 -28.96 12.07 23.95
C PHE A 119 -29.18 11.01 22.86
N ARG A 120 -30.28 10.24 22.94
CA ARG A 120 -30.64 9.23 21.95
C ARG A 120 -30.88 9.84 20.57
N LEU A 121 -31.79 10.81 20.49
CA LEU A 121 -32.15 11.48 19.24
C LEU A 121 -30.93 12.15 18.60
N PHE A 122 -30.10 12.82 19.41
CA PHE A 122 -28.89 13.45 18.91
C PHE A 122 -27.86 12.42 18.44
N SER A 123 -27.61 11.35 19.21
CA SER A 123 -26.70 10.27 18.83
C SER A 123 -27.11 9.62 17.50
N GLU A 124 -28.40 9.35 17.32
CA GLU A 124 -28.93 8.82 16.05
C GLU A 124 -28.69 9.76 14.86
N SER A 125 -28.71 11.07 15.08
CA SER A 125 -28.51 12.07 14.02
C SER A 125 -27.05 12.23 13.58
N ILE A 126 -26.07 11.88 14.44
CA ILE A 126 -24.64 12.04 14.16
C ILE A 126 -23.94 10.72 13.78
N ILE A 127 -24.64 9.58 13.87
CA ILE A 127 -24.11 8.29 13.43
C ILE A 127 -23.91 8.31 11.91
N ASN A 128 -22.71 7.93 11.48
CA ASN A 128 -22.37 7.79 10.07
C ASN A 128 -22.51 6.30 9.66
N PRO A 129 -23.39 5.95 8.70
CA PRO A 129 -23.57 4.57 8.27
C PRO A 129 -22.31 3.89 7.73
N ASN A 130 -21.35 4.66 7.23
CA ASN A 130 -20.08 4.15 6.71
C ASN A 130 -19.03 3.90 7.80
N VAL A 131 -19.25 4.40 9.02
CA VAL A 131 -18.34 4.27 10.15
C VAL A 131 -19.06 3.54 11.27
N LYS A 132 -18.80 2.23 11.38
CA LYS A 132 -19.45 1.38 12.37
C LYS A 132 -18.92 1.68 13.79
N VAL A 133 -19.58 2.61 14.47
CA VAL A 133 -19.43 2.79 15.92
C VAL A 133 -20.46 1.92 16.62
N ARG A 134 -20.01 1.08 17.55
CA ARG A 134 -20.90 0.15 18.27
C ARG A 134 -21.72 0.87 19.32
N ALA A 135 -21.11 1.83 20.01
CA ALA A 135 -21.79 2.61 21.03
C ALA A 135 -21.20 4.01 21.14
N LEU A 136 -22.07 5.00 21.34
CA LEU A 136 -21.71 6.31 21.86
C LEU A 136 -22.27 6.42 23.27
N ALA A 137 -21.46 6.89 24.23
CA ALA A 137 -21.87 6.92 25.63
C ALA A 137 -21.42 8.18 26.38
N TRP A 138 -22.17 8.48 27.44
CA TRP A 138 -21.90 9.56 28.37
C TRP A 138 -21.72 9.03 29.78
N LEU A 139 -20.62 9.44 30.42
CA LEU A 139 -20.19 9.01 31.74
C LEU A 139 -20.01 10.26 32.63
N PRO A 140 -21.02 10.66 33.41
CA PRO A 140 -20.91 11.82 34.29
C PRO A 140 -19.94 11.56 35.44
N LYS A 141 -19.26 12.61 35.90
CA LYS A 141 -18.51 12.55 37.16
C LYS A 141 -19.49 12.54 38.34
N VAL A 142 -19.51 11.45 39.10
CA VAL A 142 -20.32 11.33 40.32
C VAL A 142 -19.40 11.38 41.53
N GLU A 143 -19.46 12.47 42.31
CA GLU A 143 -18.70 12.58 43.55
C GLU A 143 -19.08 11.45 44.53
N GLY A 144 -18.09 10.92 45.25
CA GLY A 144 -18.24 9.78 46.14
C GLY A 144 -19.30 10.01 47.23
N SER A 145 -19.41 11.25 47.70
CA SER A 145 -20.42 11.71 48.67
C SER A 145 -21.84 11.78 48.10
N LYS A 146 -21.99 11.83 46.77
CA LYS A 146 -23.29 11.93 46.07
C LYS A 146 -23.80 10.60 45.51
N ARG A 147 -23.03 9.51 45.67
CA ARG A 147 -23.36 8.19 45.12
C ARG A 147 -24.79 7.73 45.43
N GLU A 148 -25.18 7.72 46.70
CA GLU A 148 -26.49 7.19 47.12
C GLU A 148 -27.65 8.00 46.54
N ALA A 149 -27.52 9.32 46.53
CA ALA A 149 -28.50 10.22 45.92
C ALA A 149 -28.59 10.01 44.40
N PHE A 150 -27.46 9.82 43.73
CA PHE A 150 -27.39 9.52 42.30
C PHE A 150 -28.03 8.17 41.97
N GLU A 151 -27.67 7.10 42.69
CA GLU A 151 -28.24 5.76 42.48
C GLU A 151 -29.77 5.76 42.68
N THR A 152 -30.26 6.44 43.73
CA THR A 152 -31.71 6.57 44.02
C THR A 152 -32.44 7.38 42.95
N TYR A 153 -31.82 8.43 42.40
CA TYR A 153 -32.41 9.23 41.35
C TYR A 153 -32.56 8.43 40.05
N ILE A 154 -31.51 7.74 39.62
CA ILE A 154 -31.53 6.92 38.40
C ILE A 154 -32.46 5.71 38.54
N ASP A 155 -32.51 5.08 39.73
CA ASP A 155 -33.42 3.97 40.04
C ASP A 155 -34.89 4.32 39.78
N LYS A 156 -35.30 5.54 40.15
CA LYS A 156 -36.69 6.01 40.04
C LYS A 156 -37.07 6.49 38.64
N ASN A 157 -36.13 7.09 37.91
CA ASN A 157 -36.43 7.81 36.67
C ASN A 157 -36.06 7.02 35.40
N ASP A 158 -34.97 6.25 35.41
CA ASP A 158 -34.40 5.66 34.19
C ASP A 158 -34.30 4.13 34.25
N PHE A 159 -33.70 3.59 35.31
CA PHE A 159 -33.29 2.20 35.38
C PHE A 159 -33.63 1.58 36.74
N PRO A 160 -34.73 0.84 36.86
CA PRO A 160 -35.06 0.14 38.10
C PRO A 160 -33.92 -0.80 38.55
N LYS A 161 -33.65 -0.77 39.85
CA LYS A 161 -32.53 -1.43 40.54
C LYS A 161 -31.16 -0.96 40.07
N PHE A 162 -31.02 0.32 39.76
CA PHE A 162 -29.72 0.90 39.38
C PHE A 162 -28.76 0.93 40.57
N TYR A 163 -27.51 0.59 40.32
CA TYR A 163 -26.40 0.75 41.24
C TYR A 163 -25.10 0.90 40.45
N LEU A 164 -24.11 1.56 41.03
CA LEU A 164 -22.77 1.67 40.44
C LEU A 164 -22.07 0.32 40.52
N LYS A 165 -21.55 -0.12 39.39
CA LYS A 165 -20.92 -1.41 39.17
C LYS A 165 -19.43 -1.22 38.89
N GLN A 166 -18.64 -2.24 39.16
CA GLN A 166 -17.26 -2.38 38.72
C GLN A 166 -17.10 -3.76 38.09
N LEU A 167 -16.14 -3.88 37.17
CA LEU A 167 -15.74 -5.17 36.60
C LEU A 167 -14.45 -5.61 37.29
N ILE A 168 -14.48 -6.77 37.95
CA ILE A 168 -13.31 -7.40 38.57
C ILE A 168 -13.26 -8.83 38.08
N ASP A 169 -12.15 -9.26 37.49
CA ASP A 169 -11.96 -10.62 36.95
C ASP A 169 -13.08 -11.05 35.98
N GLY A 170 -13.63 -10.09 35.21
CA GLY A 170 -14.74 -10.32 34.28
C GLY A 170 -16.12 -10.49 34.94
N GLU A 171 -16.23 -10.33 36.26
CA GLU A 171 -17.48 -10.34 37.00
C GLU A 171 -17.95 -8.94 37.37
N VAL A 172 -19.24 -8.68 37.19
CA VAL A 172 -19.87 -7.40 37.54
C VAL A 172 -20.23 -7.42 39.02
N LYS A 173 -19.62 -6.52 39.80
CA LYS A 173 -19.81 -6.38 41.25
C LYS A 173 -20.24 -4.94 41.58
N PRO A 174 -20.85 -4.68 42.75
CA PRO A 174 -21.03 -3.30 43.21
C PRO A 174 -19.69 -2.57 43.30
N ALA A 175 -19.64 -1.32 42.83
CA ALA A 175 -18.41 -0.53 42.86
C ALA A 175 -17.93 -0.32 44.32
N VAL A 176 -16.63 -0.44 44.56
CA VAL A 176 -16.03 -0.09 45.86
C VAL A 176 -16.18 1.41 46.14
N LYS A 177 -15.98 1.84 47.40
CA LYS A 177 -16.03 3.26 47.75
C LYS A 177 -14.85 4.03 47.13
N GLN A 178 -15.15 5.10 46.41
CA GLN A 178 -14.16 5.95 45.72
C GLN A 178 -14.42 7.44 45.99
N SER A 179 -13.44 8.30 45.66
CA SER A 179 -13.57 9.76 45.74
C SER A 179 -14.57 10.30 44.72
N TYR A 180 -14.58 9.74 43.51
CA TYR A 180 -15.59 9.96 42.48
C TYR A 180 -15.69 8.71 41.58
N TYR A 181 -16.74 8.64 40.77
CA TYR A 181 -17.01 7.58 39.81
C TYR A 181 -17.26 8.17 38.42
N LEU A 182 -17.06 7.34 37.40
CA LEU A 182 -17.44 7.61 36.01
C LEU A 182 -18.30 6.46 35.48
N PRO A 183 -19.57 6.35 35.91
CA PRO A 183 -20.45 5.30 35.45
C PRO A 183 -21.01 5.59 34.06
N ILE A 184 -21.16 4.55 33.24
CA ILE A 184 -21.90 4.66 31.97
C ILE A 184 -23.38 4.92 32.27
N LEU A 185 -23.83 6.15 31.99
CA LEU A 185 -25.20 6.60 32.26
C LEU A 185 -26.06 6.56 30.99
N PHE A 186 -25.55 7.10 29.88
CA PHE A 186 -26.17 6.99 28.56
C PHE A 186 -25.30 6.14 27.66
N SER A 187 -25.92 5.31 26.82
CA SER A 187 -25.22 4.49 25.83
C SER A 187 -26.18 4.15 24.71
N GLU A 188 -25.82 4.50 23.48
CA GLU A 188 -26.67 4.31 22.30
C GLU A 188 -25.97 3.50 21.21
N PRO A 189 -26.66 2.50 20.61
CA PRO A 189 -28.03 2.09 20.89
C PRO A 189 -28.19 1.34 22.24
N LEU A 190 -29.14 1.75 23.07
CA LEU A 190 -29.32 1.20 24.42
C LEU A 190 -29.58 -0.31 24.43
N ALA A 191 -30.34 -0.83 23.46
CA ALA A 191 -30.72 -2.25 23.40
C ALA A 191 -29.50 -3.18 23.38
N ALA A 192 -28.45 -2.82 22.63
CA ALA A 192 -27.22 -3.60 22.52
C ALA A 192 -26.28 -3.40 23.72
N ASN A 193 -26.41 -2.27 24.43
CA ASN A 193 -25.41 -1.81 25.39
C ASN A 193 -25.90 -1.77 26.85
N ARG A 194 -27.18 -2.12 27.12
CA ARG A 194 -27.81 -2.07 28.45
C ARG A 194 -26.99 -2.70 29.59
N GLY A 195 -26.22 -3.76 29.30
CA GLY A 195 -25.38 -4.44 30.28
C GLY A 195 -24.27 -3.58 30.89
N ALA A 196 -23.80 -2.54 30.18
CA ALA A 196 -22.75 -1.64 30.65
C ALA A 196 -23.28 -0.50 31.51
N ILE A 197 -24.59 -0.24 31.50
CA ILE A 197 -25.18 0.84 32.30
C ILE A 197 -24.82 0.66 33.78
N GLY A 198 -24.29 1.74 34.38
CA GLY A 198 -23.82 1.79 35.76
C GLY A 198 -22.40 1.28 35.96
N LEU A 199 -21.73 0.73 34.93
CA LEU A 199 -20.33 0.31 35.02
C LEU A 199 -19.42 1.53 35.14
N ASP A 200 -18.68 1.61 36.24
CA ASP A 200 -17.63 2.58 36.49
C ASP A 200 -16.35 2.18 35.76
N VAL A 201 -15.86 3.07 34.90
CA VAL A 201 -14.68 2.82 34.07
C VAL A 201 -13.37 3.24 34.75
N LEU A 202 -13.44 4.03 35.83
CA LEU A 202 -12.26 4.64 36.45
C LEU A 202 -11.28 3.60 37.01
N ASN A 203 -11.80 2.59 37.70
CA ASN A 203 -11.03 1.50 38.29
C ASN A 203 -11.07 0.20 37.47
N HIS A 204 -11.45 0.28 36.20
CA HIS A 204 -11.42 -0.88 35.34
C HIS A 204 -9.97 -1.30 35.04
N ASP A 205 -9.65 -2.59 35.21
CA ASP A 205 -8.28 -3.11 35.12
C ASP A 205 -7.57 -2.77 33.80
N VAL A 206 -8.31 -2.87 32.68
CA VAL A 206 -7.78 -2.57 31.34
C VAL A 206 -7.91 -1.09 30.95
N VAL A 207 -9.11 -0.50 30.97
CA VAL A 207 -9.33 0.85 30.42
C VAL A 207 -9.07 2.00 31.39
N GLY A 208 -8.97 1.74 32.70
CA GLY A 208 -8.87 2.80 33.71
C GLY A 208 -7.61 3.66 33.55
N ALA A 209 -6.51 3.08 33.06
CA ALA A 209 -5.30 3.83 32.73
C ALA A 209 -5.53 4.80 31.55
N THR A 210 -6.22 4.36 30.50
CA THR A 210 -6.60 5.20 29.37
C THR A 210 -7.54 6.33 29.78
N VAL A 211 -8.53 6.06 30.62
CA VAL A 211 -9.46 7.08 31.14
C VAL A 211 -8.69 8.16 31.90
N ARG A 212 -7.78 7.76 32.81
CA ARG A 212 -6.91 8.69 33.53
C ARG A 212 -5.99 9.47 32.58
N LYS A 213 -5.44 8.82 31.55
CA LYS A 213 -4.61 9.48 30.52
C LYS A 213 -5.43 10.57 29.81
N ALA A 214 -6.64 10.24 29.33
CA ALA A 214 -7.53 11.20 28.69
C ALA A 214 -7.81 12.41 29.60
N ILE A 215 -8.17 12.17 30.86
CA ILE A 215 -8.43 13.23 31.85
C ILE A 215 -7.19 14.10 32.07
N ASN A 216 -6.01 13.50 32.22
CA ASN A 216 -4.77 14.21 32.51
C ASN A 216 -4.25 15.03 31.31
N THR A 217 -4.38 14.52 30.09
CA THR A 217 -3.96 15.23 28.87
C THR A 217 -5.02 16.23 28.39
N GLY A 218 -6.28 16.02 28.76
CA GLY A 218 -7.42 16.75 28.22
C GLY A 218 -7.64 16.50 26.73
N THR A 219 -7.13 15.40 26.18
CA THR A 219 -7.28 14.98 24.78
C THR A 219 -7.97 13.63 24.70
N MET A 220 -8.36 13.23 23.49
CA MET A 220 -8.86 11.87 23.27
C MET A 220 -7.76 10.85 23.57
N ALA A 221 -8.14 9.73 24.16
CA ALA A 221 -7.26 8.58 24.34
C ALA A 221 -8.01 7.28 24.03
N VAL A 222 -7.35 6.33 23.37
CA VAL A 222 -7.93 5.04 23.02
C VAL A 222 -7.41 3.92 23.92
N SER A 223 -8.28 2.96 24.24
CA SER A 223 -7.98 1.87 25.15
C SER A 223 -7.24 0.71 24.47
N PRO A 224 -6.59 -0.17 25.26
CA PRO A 224 -6.25 -1.50 24.77
C PRO A 224 -7.50 -2.24 24.31
N GLN A 225 -7.28 -3.35 23.61
CA GLN A 225 -8.35 -4.28 23.29
C GLN A 225 -9.03 -4.76 24.58
N VAL A 226 -10.36 -4.76 24.58
CA VAL A 226 -11.19 -5.22 25.70
C VAL A 226 -12.29 -6.15 25.23
N SER A 227 -12.68 -7.08 26.10
CA SER A 227 -13.97 -7.75 26.00
C SER A 227 -15.04 -6.84 26.57
N LEU A 228 -16.09 -6.58 25.78
CA LEU A 228 -17.25 -5.84 26.28
C LEU A 228 -18.00 -6.69 27.29
N VAL A 229 -18.58 -6.06 28.32
CA VAL A 229 -19.35 -6.78 29.37
C VAL A 229 -20.52 -7.57 28.77
N GLN A 230 -21.04 -7.12 27.64
CA GLN A 230 -22.12 -7.75 26.86
C GLN A 230 -21.62 -8.84 25.90
N GLN A 231 -20.33 -8.88 25.59
CA GLN A 231 -19.70 -9.82 24.66
C GLN A 231 -18.42 -10.41 25.24
N LYS A 232 -18.54 -11.15 26.36
CA LYS A 232 -17.37 -11.69 27.06
C LYS A 232 -16.50 -12.61 26.18
N GLU A 233 -17.11 -13.27 25.20
CA GLU A 233 -16.44 -14.17 24.23
C GLU A 233 -15.76 -13.43 23.07
N LYS A 234 -15.97 -12.11 22.95
CA LYS A 234 -15.45 -11.28 21.86
C LYS A 234 -14.50 -10.23 22.43
N PHE A 235 -13.20 -10.55 22.41
CA PHE A 235 -12.13 -9.64 22.80
C PHE A 235 -11.64 -8.89 21.57
N ASN A 236 -12.30 -7.81 21.16
CA ASN A 236 -11.87 -6.99 20.00
C ASN A 236 -12.40 -5.56 19.95
N ALA A 237 -12.96 -5.07 21.05
CA ALA A 237 -13.36 -3.69 21.15
C ALA A 237 -12.18 -2.82 21.60
N VAL A 238 -12.11 -1.61 21.07
CA VAL A 238 -11.32 -0.51 21.61
C VAL A 238 -12.27 0.65 21.93
N ILE A 239 -11.96 1.41 22.97
CA ILE A 239 -12.83 2.49 23.44
C ILE A 239 -12.05 3.80 23.40
N VAL A 240 -12.59 4.78 22.70
CA VAL A 240 -12.05 6.13 22.61
C VAL A 240 -12.75 6.99 23.65
N TYR A 241 -11.97 7.61 24.53
CA TYR A 241 -12.45 8.45 25.61
C TYR A 241 -12.16 9.92 25.34
N TYR A 242 -13.16 10.79 25.48
CA TYR A 242 -13.05 12.24 25.30
C TYR A 242 -13.52 13.00 26.54
N PRO A 243 -12.61 13.63 27.32
CA PRO A 243 -12.96 14.26 28.59
C PRO A 243 -13.70 15.59 28.38
N TYR A 244 -14.68 15.84 29.25
CA TYR A 244 -15.46 17.08 29.27
C TYR A 244 -15.23 17.85 30.57
N PHE A 245 -14.79 19.10 30.45
CA PHE A 245 -14.44 19.97 31.57
C PHE A 245 -15.34 21.20 31.64
N LYS A 246 -15.37 21.83 32.82
CA LYS A 246 -16.02 23.12 33.04
C LYS A 246 -15.49 24.21 32.10
N ASP A 247 -16.37 25.13 31.74
CA ASP A 247 -16.04 26.30 30.93
C ASP A 247 -14.89 27.10 31.53
N GLY A 248 -13.98 27.54 30.66
CA GLY A 248 -12.79 28.28 31.06
C GLY A 248 -11.64 27.43 31.61
N TYR A 249 -11.80 26.10 31.72
CA TYR A 249 -10.69 25.22 32.05
C TYR A 249 -9.64 25.21 30.94
N VAL A 250 -8.41 25.64 31.27
CA VAL A 250 -7.27 25.57 30.36
C VAL A 250 -6.49 24.29 30.63
N LYS A 251 -6.21 23.52 29.58
CA LYS A 251 -5.41 22.28 29.68
C LYS A 251 -4.06 22.57 30.34
N GLY A 252 -3.68 21.72 31.31
CA GLY A 252 -2.44 21.89 32.08
C GLY A 252 -2.52 22.91 33.22
N SER A 253 -3.67 23.56 33.47
CA SER A 253 -3.88 24.42 34.64
C SER A 253 -4.58 23.66 35.77
N GLY A 254 -4.04 23.72 36.99
CA GLY A 254 -4.65 23.11 38.17
C GLY A 254 -4.81 21.57 38.12
N ASN A 255 -5.71 21.03 38.95
CA ASN A 255 -6.05 19.60 38.94
C ASN A 255 -7.20 19.36 37.93
N PRO A 256 -6.99 18.55 36.86
CA PRO A 256 -8.02 18.23 35.88
C PRO A 256 -9.29 17.61 36.50
N GLU A 257 -9.15 16.77 37.53
CA GLU A 257 -10.26 16.07 38.17
C GLU A 257 -11.27 17.03 38.82
N ASN A 258 -10.81 18.17 39.34
CA ASN A 258 -11.67 19.18 39.97
C ASN A 258 -12.56 19.93 38.96
N ASN A 259 -12.11 19.95 37.70
CA ASN A 259 -12.79 20.63 36.60
C ASN A 259 -13.53 19.65 35.68
N LEU A 260 -13.33 18.34 35.84
CA LEU A 260 -14.01 17.31 35.07
C LEU A 260 -15.51 17.31 35.38
N ILE A 261 -16.33 17.38 34.33
CA ILE A 261 -17.79 17.21 34.36
C ILE A 261 -18.14 15.75 34.07
N GLY A 262 -17.43 15.12 33.15
CA GLY A 262 -17.59 13.72 32.79
C GLY A 262 -16.76 13.38 31.55
N ILE A 263 -17.06 12.25 30.92
CA ILE A 263 -16.33 11.76 29.76
C ILE A 263 -17.30 11.18 28.73
N PHE A 264 -17.07 11.49 27.46
CA PHE A 264 -17.73 10.82 26.35
C PHE A 264 -16.91 9.61 25.93
N GLU A 265 -17.57 8.55 25.47
CA GLU A 265 -16.87 7.42 24.88
C GLU A 265 -17.48 6.98 23.55
N ALA A 266 -16.63 6.44 22.67
CA ALA A 266 -17.02 5.74 21.46
C ALA A 266 -16.43 4.33 21.50
N VAL A 267 -17.28 3.31 21.38
CA VAL A 267 -16.88 1.90 21.32
C VAL A 267 -16.75 1.46 19.87
N ILE A 268 -15.59 0.93 19.52
CA ILE A 268 -15.23 0.50 18.17
C ILE A 268 -14.89 -0.98 18.20
N GLU A 269 -15.51 -1.78 17.33
CA GLU A 269 -15.11 -3.17 17.11
C GLU A 269 -13.98 -3.17 16.06
N LEU A 270 -12.74 -3.37 16.51
CA LEU A 270 -11.54 -3.16 15.69
C LEU A 270 -11.45 -4.15 14.52
N ASP A 271 -11.97 -5.37 14.70
CA ASP A 271 -12.12 -6.38 13.62
C ASP A 271 -12.99 -5.84 12.48
N GLN A 272 -14.18 -5.32 12.81
CA GLN A 272 -15.13 -4.80 11.84
C GLN A 272 -14.63 -3.51 11.19
N LEU A 273 -13.91 -2.67 11.95
CA LEU A 273 -13.30 -1.47 11.40
C LEU A 273 -12.28 -1.85 10.32
N VAL A 274 -11.31 -2.72 10.64
CA VAL A 274 -10.27 -3.13 9.68
C VAL A 274 -10.87 -3.88 8.49
N GLU A 275 -11.81 -4.80 8.74
CA GLU A 275 -12.52 -5.53 7.69
C GLU A 275 -13.30 -4.59 6.74
N SER A 276 -13.93 -3.55 7.28
CA SER A 276 -14.65 -2.56 6.47
C SER A 276 -13.71 -1.77 5.55
N ILE A 277 -12.54 -1.37 6.05
CA ILE A 277 -11.53 -0.68 5.23
C ILE A 277 -11.02 -1.62 4.14
N TYR A 278 -10.72 -2.87 4.50
CA TYR A 278 -10.23 -3.88 3.57
C TYR A 278 -11.21 -4.11 2.41
N HIS A 279 -12.49 -4.29 2.71
CA HIS A 279 -13.51 -4.47 1.67
C HIS A 279 -13.83 -3.19 0.90
N GLN A 280 -13.73 -2.01 1.51
CA GLN A 280 -13.95 -0.74 0.84
C GLN A 280 -12.84 -0.41 -0.15
N ALA A 281 -11.60 -0.80 0.14
CA ALA A 281 -10.48 -0.66 -0.79
C ALA A 281 -10.72 -1.42 -2.11
N LYS A 282 -11.59 -2.44 -2.12
CA LYS A 282 -11.94 -3.27 -3.29
C LYS A 282 -10.71 -3.74 -4.08
N SER A 283 -9.57 -3.92 -3.41
CA SER A 283 -8.34 -4.32 -4.04
C SER A 283 -8.17 -5.83 -3.89
N ASP A 284 -8.11 -6.53 -5.01
CA ASP A 284 -7.63 -7.90 -5.05
C ASP A 284 -6.10 -7.97 -5.02
N SER A 285 -5.40 -6.83 -4.94
CA SER A 285 -3.96 -6.75 -5.13
C SER A 285 -3.16 -7.05 -3.86
N PHE A 286 -3.75 -6.80 -2.69
CA PHE A 286 -3.07 -6.99 -1.41
C PHE A 286 -3.91 -7.77 -0.38
N LEU A 287 -3.19 -8.40 0.52
CA LEU A 287 -3.66 -9.07 1.73
C LEU A 287 -2.98 -8.36 2.91
N LEU A 288 -3.61 -8.33 4.09
CA LEU A 288 -3.07 -7.56 5.21
C LEU A 288 -3.10 -8.30 6.53
N GLN A 289 -2.24 -7.84 7.43
CA GLN A 289 -2.18 -8.24 8.82
C GLN A 289 -2.01 -6.99 9.66
N THR A 290 -2.71 -6.89 10.78
CA THR A 290 -2.62 -5.72 11.67
C THR A 290 -2.13 -6.10 13.05
N HIS A 291 -1.37 -5.18 13.63
CA HIS A 291 -0.88 -5.23 14.99
C HIS A 291 -1.28 -3.93 15.67
N TYR A 292 -2.21 -3.99 16.61
CA TYR A 292 -2.57 -2.85 17.43
C TYR A 292 -1.54 -2.71 18.56
N ILE A 293 -0.78 -1.62 18.55
CA ILE A 293 0.38 -1.45 19.45
C ILE A 293 0.00 -0.50 20.58
N GLN A 294 0.17 -0.97 21.80
CA GLN A 294 0.06 -0.16 23.00
C GLN A 294 1.22 -0.47 23.95
N ASP A 295 1.86 0.57 24.46
CA ASP A 295 3.03 0.46 25.35
C ASP A 295 4.11 -0.51 24.80
N GLN A 296 4.35 -0.45 23.48
CA GLN A 296 5.30 -1.28 22.73
C GLN A 296 4.95 -2.78 22.65
N GLN A 297 3.73 -3.18 23.03
CA GLN A 297 3.24 -4.56 22.89
C GLN A 297 2.06 -4.62 21.92
N THR A 298 2.00 -5.70 21.14
CA THR A 298 0.81 -5.99 20.32
C THR A 298 -0.31 -6.48 21.23
N THR A 299 -1.38 -5.71 21.33
CA THR A 299 -2.55 -6.06 22.14
C THR A 299 -3.66 -6.70 21.30
N ALA A 300 -3.77 -6.33 20.02
CA ALA A 300 -4.69 -6.94 19.07
C ALA A 300 -4.00 -7.36 17.77
N PHE A 301 -4.48 -8.46 17.19
CA PHE A 301 -3.94 -9.07 16.00
C PHE A 301 -5.06 -9.54 15.07
N PHE A 302 -5.07 -9.05 13.83
CA PHE A 302 -6.02 -9.49 12.80
C PHE A 302 -5.28 -9.88 11.53
N ASN A 303 -5.54 -11.08 11.04
CA ASN A 303 -4.93 -11.60 9.83
C ASN A 303 -6.00 -11.77 8.73
N PHE A 304 -5.83 -11.04 7.64
CA PHE A 304 -6.64 -11.13 6.43
C PHE A 304 -5.85 -11.85 5.33
N ASN A 305 -5.47 -13.09 5.64
CA ASN A 305 -4.71 -14.00 4.76
C ASN A 305 -3.33 -13.47 4.32
N PHE A 306 -2.65 -12.70 5.17
CA PHE A 306 -1.30 -12.23 4.90
C PHE A 306 -0.37 -13.38 4.50
N ARG A 307 0.50 -13.09 3.53
CA ARG A 307 1.44 -14.06 2.94
C ARG A 307 2.88 -13.66 3.23
N ASP A 308 3.55 -14.45 4.07
CA ASP A 308 4.98 -14.29 4.32
C ASP A 308 5.84 -14.49 3.05
N ASP A 309 5.36 -15.33 2.14
CA ASP A 309 5.97 -15.72 0.86
C ASP A 309 5.60 -14.81 -0.32
N ALA A 310 4.92 -13.69 -0.07
CA ALA A 310 4.55 -12.73 -1.09
C ALA A 310 5.77 -12.02 -1.70
N LEU A 311 5.67 -11.67 -2.98
CA LEU A 311 6.74 -10.95 -3.70
C LEU A 311 6.92 -9.52 -3.17
N PHE A 312 5.82 -8.86 -2.84
CA PHE A 312 5.83 -7.49 -2.30
C PHE A 312 5.29 -7.49 -0.88
N LYS A 313 6.02 -6.79 0.00
CA LYS A 313 5.63 -6.57 1.40
C LYS A 313 5.90 -5.13 1.76
N ILE A 314 4.90 -4.48 2.37
CA ILE A 314 5.01 -3.12 2.87
C ILE A 314 4.59 -3.12 4.33
N GLU A 315 5.44 -2.54 5.17
CA GLU A 315 5.13 -2.25 6.56
C GLU A 315 4.74 -0.78 6.68
N SER A 316 3.56 -0.49 7.24
CA SER A 316 3.09 0.87 7.45
C SER A 316 2.58 1.06 8.86
N LYS A 317 3.02 2.14 9.50
CA LYS A 317 2.55 2.57 10.82
C LYS A 317 1.60 3.73 10.65
N TYR A 318 0.40 3.59 11.20
CA TYR A 318 -0.62 4.63 11.20
C TYR A 318 -0.87 5.13 12.61
N SER A 319 -1.05 6.44 12.76
CA SER A 319 -1.60 7.01 13.98
C SER A 319 -3.02 6.52 14.15
N PHE A 320 -3.39 6.15 15.37
CA PHE A 320 -4.77 5.84 15.76
C PHE A 320 -5.04 6.48 17.11
N PHE A 321 -5.60 7.69 17.08
CA PHE A 321 -5.70 8.59 18.23
C PHE A 321 -4.32 8.83 18.89
N ASP A 322 -4.14 8.39 20.13
CA ASP A 322 -2.91 8.52 20.92
C ASP A 322 -2.08 7.22 20.96
N THR A 323 -2.35 6.30 20.02
CA THR A 323 -1.69 5.00 19.84
C THR A 323 -1.30 4.78 18.38
N GLU A 324 -0.67 3.64 18.08
CA GLU A 324 -0.24 3.27 16.74
C GLU A 324 -0.90 1.97 16.28
N LEU A 325 -1.36 1.94 15.02
CA LEU A 325 -1.79 0.75 14.32
C LEU A 325 -0.73 0.39 13.27
N LEU A 326 -0.06 -0.73 13.47
CA LEU A 326 0.87 -1.28 12.50
C LEU A 326 0.11 -2.18 11.53
N VAL A 327 0.30 -1.96 10.23
CA VAL A 327 -0.32 -2.75 9.17
C VAL A 327 0.77 -3.28 8.25
N LEU A 328 0.78 -4.60 8.09
CA LEU A 328 1.65 -5.34 7.20
C LEU A 328 0.83 -5.72 5.96
N PHE A 329 1.21 -5.20 4.81
CA PHE A 329 0.63 -5.53 3.52
C PHE A 329 1.50 -6.58 2.82
N SER A 330 0.86 -7.52 2.15
CA SER A 330 1.50 -8.53 1.29
C SER A 330 0.77 -8.58 -0.05
N SER A 331 1.48 -8.81 -1.15
CA SER A 331 0.84 -8.99 -2.45
C SER A 331 0.00 -10.27 -2.50
N SER A 332 -1.15 -10.17 -3.17
CA SER A 332 -1.99 -11.34 -3.45
C SER A 332 -1.36 -12.20 -4.53
N LYS A 333 -1.76 -13.48 -4.60
CA LYS A 333 -1.31 -14.37 -5.69
C LYS A 333 -1.74 -13.84 -7.06
N LYS A 334 -2.92 -13.23 -7.13
CA LYS A 334 -3.44 -12.63 -8.35
C LYS A 334 -2.55 -11.48 -8.82
N PHE A 335 -2.12 -10.60 -7.92
CA PHE A 335 -1.18 -9.52 -8.24
C PHE A 335 0.19 -10.05 -8.67
N ASP A 336 0.69 -11.07 -7.98
CA ASP A 336 1.96 -11.73 -8.32
C ASP A 336 1.92 -12.33 -9.74
N GLU A 337 0.79 -12.92 -10.14
CA GLU A 337 0.61 -13.68 -11.39
C GLU A 337 0.09 -12.87 -12.58
N GLU A 338 -0.73 -11.82 -12.38
CA GLU A 338 -1.28 -10.98 -13.47
C GLU A 338 -0.25 -10.00 -14.03
N SER A 339 0.87 -9.81 -13.33
CA SER A 339 1.95 -8.90 -13.70
C SER A 339 2.91 -9.49 -14.75
N VAL A 340 2.40 -9.83 -15.93
CA VAL A 340 3.23 -10.31 -17.04
C VAL A 340 3.78 -9.12 -17.83
N ASP A 341 5.10 -8.99 -17.89
CA ASP A 341 5.84 -7.88 -18.51
C ASP A 341 5.86 -7.95 -20.05
N TRP A 342 4.70 -7.86 -20.69
CA TRP A 342 4.62 -7.87 -22.15
C TRP A 342 5.36 -6.69 -22.81
N SER A 343 5.44 -5.54 -22.11
CA SER A 343 6.15 -4.33 -22.54
C SER A 343 7.63 -4.58 -22.83
N SER A 344 8.37 -5.17 -21.88
CA SER A 344 9.80 -5.41 -22.06
C SER A 344 10.06 -6.47 -23.13
N TRP A 345 9.19 -7.48 -23.26
CA TRP A 345 9.34 -8.48 -24.32
C TRP A 345 9.05 -7.93 -25.72
N LEU A 346 8.15 -6.95 -25.86
CA LEU A 346 7.91 -6.27 -27.13
C LEU A 346 9.17 -5.50 -27.60
N ILE A 347 9.92 -4.90 -26.66
CA ILE A 347 11.21 -4.26 -26.96
C ILE A 347 12.19 -5.26 -27.54
N ILE A 348 12.25 -6.49 -27.01
CA ILE A 348 13.09 -7.54 -27.60
C ILE A 348 12.64 -7.83 -29.03
N VAL A 349 11.35 -8.07 -29.27
CA VAL A 349 10.84 -8.42 -30.62
C VAL A 349 11.16 -7.32 -31.64
N VAL A 350 10.87 -6.07 -31.30
CA VAL A 350 11.13 -4.93 -32.18
C VAL A 350 12.64 -4.72 -32.36
N GLY A 351 13.41 -4.83 -31.27
CA GLY A 351 14.88 -4.77 -31.30
C GLY A 351 15.50 -5.85 -32.19
N CYS A 352 14.95 -7.07 -32.18
CA CYS A 352 15.36 -8.16 -33.07
C CYS A 352 15.13 -7.80 -34.54
N LEU A 353 13.92 -7.34 -34.87
CA LEU A 353 13.56 -7.00 -36.24
C LEU A 353 14.47 -5.90 -36.77
N VAL A 354 14.64 -4.82 -36.00
CA VAL A 354 15.53 -3.71 -36.37
C VAL A 354 16.97 -4.16 -36.52
N SER A 355 17.45 -5.04 -35.64
CA SER A 355 18.82 -5.56 -35.70
C SER A 355 19.03 -6.46 -36.92
N THR A 356 18.04 -7.29 -37.25
CA THR A 356 18.07 -8.15 -38.44
C THR A 356 18.14 -7.32 -39.71
N PHE A 357 17.26 -6.32 -39.85
CA PHE A 357 17.28 -5.41 -41.00
C PHE A 357 18.59 -4.62 -41.09
N SER A 358 19.13 -4.17 -39.96
CA SER A 358 20.41 -3.45 -39.91
C SER A 358 21.58 -4.34 -40.33
N VAL A 359 21.64 -5.58 -39.86
CA VAL A 359 22.71 -6.53 -40.25
C VAL A 359 22.60 -6.88 -41.73
N ILE A 360 21.40 -7.16 -42.25
CA ILE A 360 21.17 -7.40 -43.68
C ILE A 360 21.61 -6.18 -44.50
N PHE A 361 21.23 -4.97 -44.09
CA PHE A 361 21.62 -3.74 -44.75
C PHE A 361 23.14 -3.55 -44.77
N ILE A 362 23.83 -3.81 -43.66
CA ILE A 362 25.29 -3.74 -43.60
C ILE A 362 25.92 -4.76 -44.55
N ILE A 363 25.45 -6.02 -44.56
CA ILE A 363 25.95 -7.06 -45.48
C ILE A 363 25.78 -6.61 -46.94
N VAL A 364 24.60 -6.12 -47.31
CA VAL A 364 24.31 -5.65 -48.67
C VAL A 364 25.20 -4.46 -49.05
N MET A 365 25.36 -3.49 -48.15
CA MET A 365 26.19 -2.31 -48.40
C MET A 365 27.69 -2.64 -48.47
N THR A 366 28.19 -3.55 -47.64
CA THR A 366 29.58 -4.01 -47.69
C THR A 366 29.85 -4.72 -49.02
N ASN A 367 28.99 -5.66 -49.43
CA ASN A 367 29.09 -6.34 -50.71
C ASN A 367 29.03 -5.37 -51.90
N LEU A 368 28.13 -4.38 -51.85
CA LEU A 368 28.01 -3.36 -52.90
C LEU A 368 29.28 -2.50 -52.99
N SER A 369 29.85 -2.11 -51.85
CA SER A 369 31.08 -1.33 -51.80
C SER A 369 32.26 -2.11 -52.39
N GLU A 370 32.39 -3.41 -52.07
CA GLU A 370 33.43 -4.27 -52.63
C GLU A 370 33.29 -4.43 -54.15
N MET A 371 32.08 -4.74 -54.63
CA MET A 371 31.82 -4.82 -56.07
C MET A 371 32.13 -3.51 -56.81
N LEU A 372 31.82 -2.36 -56.19
CA LEU A 372 32.14 -1.04 -56.74
C LEU A 372 33.66 -0.80 -56.75
N GLU A 373 34.37 -1.09 -55.66
CA GLU A 373 35.82 -0.95 -55.57
C GLU A 373 36.53 -1.84 -56.61
N GLU A 374 36.11 -3.09 -56.77
CA GLU A 374 36.69 -4.01 -57.76
C GLU A 374 36.43 -3.53 -59.19
N LYS A 375 35.19 -3.10 -59.49
CA LYS A 375 34.80 -2.61 -60.81
C LYS A 375 35.51 -1.31 -61.18
N VAL A 376 35.67 -0.39 -60.22
CA VAL A 376 36.44 0.84 -60.38
C VAL A 376 37.92 0.52 -60.55
N GLY A 377 38.48 -0.36 -59.72
CA GLY A 377 39.87 -0.81 -59.81
C GLY A 377 40.20 -1.40 -61.18
N ARG A 378 39.33 -2.29 -61.70
CA ARG A 378 39.49 -2.88 -63.04
C ARG A 378 39.40 -1.84 -64.15
N LYS A 379 38.39 -0.96 -64.11
CA LYS A 379 38.23 0.15 -65.07
C LYS A 379 39.43 1.09 -65.08
N THR A 380 39.96 1.43 -63.90
CA THR A 380 41.13 2.29 -63.75
C THR A 380 42.39 1.59 -64.26
N SER A 381 42.53 0.28 -64.05
CA SER A 381 43.62 -0.52 -64.62
C SER A 381 43.56 -0.55 -66.15
N GLU A 382 42.40 -0.86 -66.73
CA GLU A 382 42.16 -0.86 -68.19
C GLU A 382 42.43 0.53 -68.82
N LEU A 383 41.98 1.61 -68.15
CA LEU A 383 42.25 2.99 -68.58
C LEU A 383 43.74 3.30 -68.54
N LYS A 384 44.45 2.85 -67.50
CA LYS A 384 45.89 3.04 -67.38
C LYS A 384 46.64 2.29 -68.49
N GLU A 385 46.25 1.04 -68.77
CA GLU A 385 46.81 0.22 -69.82
C GLU A 385 46.62 0.87 -71.20
N LYS A 386 45.39 1.26 -71.55
CA LYS A 386 45.10 1.98 -72.81
C LYS A 386 45.84 3.31 -72.92
N ASN A 387 46.01 4.04 -71.83
CA ASN A 387 46.76 5.29 -71.84
C ASN A 387 48.26 5.02 -72.10
N THR A 388 48.84 3.98 -71.49
CA THR A 388 50.20 3.53 -71.83
C THR A 388 50.35 3.05 -73.27
N GLU A 389 49.37 2.34 -73.83
CA GLU A 389 49.37 1.97 -75.25
C GLU A 389 49.31 3.19 -76.17
N LEU A 390 48.44 4.16 -75.87
CA LEU A 390 48.34 5.41 -76.61
C LEU A 390 49.65 6.21 -76.55
N LEU A 391 50.30 6.28 -75.40
CA LEU A 391 51.61 6.93 -75.26
C LEU A 391 52.67 6.21 -76.11
N LYS A 392 52.74 4.88 -76.07
CA LYS A 392 53.66 4.09 -76.93
C LYS A 392 53.35 4.27 -78.42
N ALA A 393 52.09 4.28 -78.81
CA ALA A 393 51.67 4.50 -80.20
C ALA A 393 51.99 5.92 -80.67
N ASN A 394 51.84 6.92 -79.78
CA ASN A 394 52.20 8.30 -80.07
C ASN A 394 53.72 8.46 -80.22
N GLU A 395 54.53 7.86 -79.33
CA GLU A 395 55.99 7.83 -79.47
C GLU A 395 56.43 7.14 -80.76
N ALA A 396 55.83 6.00 -81.11
CA ALA A 396 56.12 5.30 -82.36
C ALA A 396 55.76 6.17 -83.59
N LYS A 397 54.61 6.85 -83.57
CA LYS A 397 54.20 7.78 -84.63
C LYS A 397 55.13 8.98 -84.73
N SER A 398 55.54 9.56 -83.60
CA SER A 398 56.53 10.66 -83.58
C SER A 398 57.90 10.23 -84.12
N ARG A 399 58.36 9.00 -83.85
CA ARG A 399 59.60 8.47 -84.45
C ARG A 399 59.47 8.21 -85.95
N PHE A 400 58.29 7.78 -86.42
CA PHE A 400 58.03 7.57 -87.85
C PHE A 400 57.96 8.88 -88.64
N LEU A 401 57.44 9.96 -88.05
CA LEU A 401 57.37 11.29 -88.66
C LEU A 401 58.68 12.10 -88.60
N ALA A 402 59.70 11.59 -87.90
CA ALA A 402 61.02 12.22 -87.75
C ALA A 402 62.09 11.68 -88.72
N ILE A 403 61.71 10.77 -89.62
CA ILE A 403 62.48 10.26 -90.77
C ILE A 403 61.86 10.85 -92.03
#